data_AF-Q8BXE6-F1
#
_entry.id   AF-Q8BXE6-F1
#
_cell.length_a   1.000
_cell.length_b   1.000
_cell.length_c   1.000
_cell.angle_alpha   90.00
_cell.angle_beta   90.00
_cell.angle_gamma   90.00
#
_symmetry.space_group_name_H-M   'P 1'
#
loop_
_entity.id
_entity.type
_entity.pdbx_description
1 polymer ?
#
loop_
_entity_poly.entity_id
_entity_poly.type
_entity_poly.pdbx_seq_one_letter_code
_entity_poly.pdbx_strand_id
1 'polypeptide(L)'
;MVQKYQSPVRVYKHPFELIMAAYERRFPTCPLIPMFVDSDTVSEFKSEDGALHVIERRCKLDIDAPRLLKKIAGVDYVYFVQKNSLNSRDRTLHIEAHNETFSNRVIIHEHCCYTVHPENEDWTCFEQSASLDIKSFFGFESTVEKIAMKHYTSNIKKGKEIIEYYLRQLEEEGITFVPRWTPPPVGPSETCSSSKNQVTSAAVLVPDAAAVMEGLSGENLS
;
A
#
# COMPACT_ATOMS: atom_id res chain seq x y z
N MET A 1 -21.96 -1.81 15.68
CA MET A 1 -21.38 -3.00 16.35
C MET A 1 -20.18 -3.39 15.52
N VAL A 2 -18.99 -3.43 16.13
CA VAL A 2 -17.74 -3.70 15.39
C VAL A 2 -17.45 -5.19 15.40
N GLN A 3 -17.44 -5.81 14.22
CA GLN A 3 -16.93 -7.14 14.01
C GLN A 3 -15.50 -7.07 13.51
N LYS A 4 -14.66 -7.96 14.02
CA LYS A 4 -13.28 -8.12 13.58
C LYS A 4 -13.05 -9.56 13.16
N TYR A 5 -12.23 -9.72 12.14
CA TYR A 5 -11.81 -11.02 11.65
C TYR A 5 -10.31 -11.01 11.40
N GLN A 6 -9.65 -12.12 11.72
CA GLN A 6 -8.26 -12.41 11.37
C GLN A 6 -8.24 -13.80 10.75
N SER A 7 -7.58 -13.98 9.60
CA SER A 7 -7.36 -15.33 9.09
C SER A 7 -6.15 -15.97 9.75
N PRO A 8 -6.10 -17.33 9.79
CA PRO A 8 -4.81 -17.99 9.97
C PRO A 8 -3.84 -17.56 8.85
N VAL A 9 -2.55 -17.59 9.16
CA VAL A 9 -1.49 -17.40 8.17
C VAL A 9 -1.59 -18.51 7.12
N ARG A 10 -1.57 -18.13 5.85
CA ARG A 10 -1.52 -19.07 4.72
C ARG A 10 -0.10 -19.08 4.16
N VAL A 11 0.34 -20.24 3.70
CA VAL A 11 1.64 -20.41 3.07
C VAL A 11 1.43 -20.90 1.63
N TYR A 12 1.91 -20.12 0.67
CA TYR A 12 2.06 -20.50 -0.72
C TYR A 12 3.47 -21.04 -0.93
N LYS A 13 3.57 -22.26 -1.48
CA LYS A 13 4.87 -22.89 -1.80
C LYS A 13 5.42 -22.39 -3.15
N HIS A 14 5.42 -21.07 -3.33
CA HIS A 14 5.93 -20.37 -4.50
C HIS A 14 6.67 -19.09 -4.10
N PRO A 15 7.70 -18.66 -4.86
CA PRO A 15 8.44 -17.44 -4.58
C PRO A 15 7.55 -16.20 -4.61
N PHE A 16 7.88 -15.23 -3.76
CA PHE A 16 7.15 -13.98 -3.63
C PHE A 16 6.89 -13.29 -4.97
N GLU A 17 7.91 -13.24 -5.82
CA GLU A 17 7.88 -12.57 -7.12
C GLU A 17 6.84 -13.19 -8.06
N LEU A 18 6.72 -14.52 -8.04
CA LEU A 18 5.73 -15.23 -8.84
C LEU A 18 4.31 -15.04 -8.28
N ILE A 19 4.17 -14.99 -6.95
CA ILE A 19 2.88 -14.66 -6.31
C ILE A 19 2.46 -13.24 -6.66
N MET A 20 3.39 -12.27 -6.72
CA MET A 20 3.06 -10.89 -7.11
C MET A 20 2.60 -10.83 -8.56
N ALA A 21 3.27 -11.54 -9.47
CA ALA A 21 2.85 -11.65 -10.87
C ALA A 21 1.44 -12.25 -10.98
N ALA A 22 1.15 -13.34 -10.26
CA ALA A 22 -0.17 -13.98 -10.24
C ALA A 22 -1.25 -13.07 -9.63
N TYR A 23 -0.89 -12.32 -8.59
CA TYR A 23 -1.78 -11.39 -7.91
C TYR A 23 -2.25 -10.26 -8.85
N GLU A 24 -1.33 -9.69 -9.63
CA GLU A 24 -1.63 -8.58 -10.55
C GLU A 24 -2.53 -8.99 -11.72
N ARG A 25 -2.56 -10.29 -12.11
CA ARG A 25 -3.50 -10.83 -13.12
C ARG A 25 -4.97 -10.66 -12.75
N ARG A 26 -5.28 -10.31 -11.51
CA ARG A 26 -6.66 -10.10 -11.03
C ARG A 26 -7.25 -8.77 -11.49
N PHE A 27 -6.45 -7.86 -12.05
CA PHE A 27 -6.89 -6.54 -12.48
C PHE A 27 -6.89 -6.39 -14.01
N PRO A 28 -7.75 -5.54 -14.59
CA PRO A 28 -8.75 -4.69 -13.91
C PRO A 28 -10.04 -5.45 -13.54
N THR A 29 -10.22 -6.66 -14.05
CA THR A 29 -11.35 -7.54 -13.74
C THR A 29 -10.83 -8.96 -13.45
N CYS A 30 -11.62 -9.76 -12.74
CA CYS A 30 -11.26 -11.14 -12.43
C CYS A 30 -12.46 -12.07 -12.70
N PRO A 31 -12.43 -12.92 -13.75
CA PRO A 31 -13.52 -13.84 -14.06
C PRO A 31 -13.90 -14.79 -12.91
N LEU A 32 -12.95 -15.11 -12.04
CA LEU A 32 -13.16 -15.95 -10.85
C LEU A 32 -13.86 -15.23 -9.70
N ILE A 33 -13.97 -13.91 -9.77
CA ILE A 33 -14.74 -13.06 -8.85
C ILE A 33 -15.85 -12.36 -9.67
N PRO A 34 -16.97 -13.04 -9.98
CA PRO A 34 -18.01 -12.47 -10.87
C PRO A 34 -18.58 -11.13 -10.42
N MET A 35 -18.56 -10.87 -9.11
CA MET A 35 -19.02 -9.59 -8.56
C MET A 35 -18.02 -8.45 -8.74
N PHE A 36 -16.74 -8.74 -8.98
CA PHE A 36 -15.71 -7.74 -9.22
C PHE A 36 -15.67 -7.40 -10.71
N VAL A 37 -16.37 -6.32 -11.07
CA VAL A 37 -16.71 -6.02 -12.46
C VAL A 37 -15.76 -5.02 -13.11
N ASP A 38 -15.05 -4.22 -12.32
CA ASP A 38 -14.10 -3.22 -12.83
C ASP A 38 -13.16 -2.68 -11.75
N SER A 39 -12.03 -2.10 -12.16
CA SER A 39 -11.19 -1.27 -11.29
C SER A 39 -10.46 -0.18 -12.06
N ASP A 40 -10.57 1.05 -11.54
CA ASP A 40 -9.86 2.21 -12.07
C ASP A 40 -8.66 2.57 -11.18
N THR A 41 -7.52 2.91 -11.77
CA THR A 41 -6.39 3.47 -11.02
C THR A 41 -6.69 4.91 -10.61
N VAL A 42 -6.69 5.18 -9.30
CA VAL A 42 -6.91 6.51 -8.70
C VAL A 42 -5.59 7.25 -8.54
N SER A 43 -4.57 6.56 -8.05
CA SER A 43 -3.23 7.11 -7.88
C SER A 43 -2.18 6.02 -8.08
N GLU A 44 -1.01 6.41 -8.60
CA GLU A 44 0.13 5.51 -8.78
C GLU A 44 1.43 6.26 -8.50
N PHE A 45 2.32 5.62 -7.74
CA PHE A 45 3.64 6.11 -7.41
C PHE A 45 4.65 4.97 -7.56
N LYS A 46 5.79 5.27 -8.18
CA LYS A 46 6.96 4.38 -8.25
C LYS A 46 8.19 5.14 -7.77
N SER A 47 9.00 4.52 -6.92
CA SER A 47 10.28 5.10 -6.52
C SER A 47 11.27 5.12 -7.70
N GLU A 48 12.22 6.04 -7.65
CA GLU A 48 13.24 6.21 -8.71
C GLU A 48 14.09 4.94 -8.91
N ASP A 49 14.34 4.19 -7.84
CA ASP A 49 15.09 2.92 -7.86
C ASP A 49 14.24 1.72 -8.29
N GLY A 50 12.93 1.92 -8.53
CA GLY A 50 11.98 0.88 -8.91
C GLY A 50 11.65 -0.13 -7.81
N ALA A 51 12.12 0.06 -6.57
CA ALA A 51 11.87 -0.88 -5.47
C ALA A 51 10.43 -0.78 -4.94
N LEU A 52 9.89 0.43 -4.85
CA LEU A 52 8.57 0.71 -4.29
C LEU A 52 7.58 1.02 -5.41
N HIS A 53 6.44 0.34 -5.38
CA HIS A 53 5.30 0.64 -6.24
C HIS A 53 4.05 0.71 -5.37
N VAL A 54 3.48 1.90 -5.26
CA VAL A 54 2.22 2.15 -4.56
C VAL A 54 1.16 2.47 -5.60
N ILE A 55 0.09 1.67 -5.63
CA ILE A 55 -1.03 1.86 -6.55
C ILE A 55 -2.35 1.79 -5.79
N GLU A 56 -3.19 2.79 -5.99
CA GLU A 56 -4.52 2.86 -5.41
C GLU A 56 -5.56 2.69 -6.51
N ARG A 57 -6.47 1.75 -6.31
CA ARG A 57 -7.50 1.37 -7.27
C ARG A 57 -8.88 1.56 -6.65
N ARG A 58 -9.81 2.11 -7.41
CA ARG A 58 -11.23 2.15 -7.09
C ARG A 58 -11.91 0.97 -7.76
N CYS A 59 -12.20 -0.05 -6.97
CA CYS A 59 -12.81 -1.29 -7.39
C CYS A 59 -14.33 -1.20 -7.37
N LYS A 60 -14.98 -1.61 -8.46
CA LYS A 60 -16.44 -1.64 -8.63
C LYS A 60 -16.97 -3.05 -8.44
N LEU A 61 -17.93 -3.20 -7.52
CA LEU A 61 -18.55 -4.49 -7.21
C LEU A 61 -20.06 -4.48 -7.49
N ASP A 62 -20.55 -5.50 -8.20
CA ASP A 62 -21.98 -5.82 -8.29
C ASP A 62 -22.35 -6.79 -7.15
N ILE A 63 -22.87 -6.23 -6.04
CA ILE A 63 -23.34 -7.04 -4.92
C ILE A 63 -24.74 -7.55 -5.21
N ASP A 64 -24.92 -8.86 -5.07
CA ASP A 64 -26.23 -9.51 -5.07
C ASP A 64 -26.99 -9.19 -3.78
N ALA A 65 -27.61 -8.00 -3.78
CA ALA A 65 -28.48 -7.52 -2.71
C ALA A 65 -29.96 -7.63 -3.12
N PRO A 66 -30.88 -7.89 -2.17
CA PRO A 66 -32.31 -7.89 -2.44
C PRO A 66 -32.74 -6.59 -3.15
N ARG A 67 -33.63 -6.68 -4.14
CA ARG A 67 -34.07 -5.54 -4.97
C ARG A 67 -34.56 -4.35 -4.14
N LEU A 68 -35.18 -4.61 -2.98
CA LEU A 68 -35.62 -3.57 -2.05
C LEU A 68 -34.42 -2.81 -1.46
N LEU A 69 -33.33 -3.49 -1.11
CA LEU A 69 -32.12 -2.89 -0.58
C LEU A 69 -31.41 -2.04 -1.65
N LYS A 70 -31.29 -2.54 -2.89
CA LYS A 70 -30.74 -1.74 -4.01
C LYS A 70 -31.55 -0.47 -4.25
N LYS A 71 -32.90 -0.56 -4.21
CA LYS A 71 -33.80 0.59 -4.39
C LYS A 71 -33.73 1.61 -3.25
N ILE A 72 -33.67 1.15 -2.00
CA ILE A 72 -33.54 2.03 -0.81
C ILE A 72 -32.17 2.69 -0.76
N ALA A 73 -31.12 1.95 -1.13
CA ALA A 73 -29.76 2.42 -1.08
C ALA A 73 -29.37 3.27 -2.30
N GLY A 74 -30.17 3.21 -3.38
CA GLY A 74 -30.04 4.09 -4.55
C GLY A 74 -28.81 3.81 -5.42
N VAL A 75 -28.19 2.63 -5.29
CA VAL A 75 -26.99 2.27 -6.05
C VAL A 75 -27.08 0.85 -6.61
N ASP A 76 -26.65 0.69 -7.85
CA ASP A 76 -26.56 -0.63 -8.50
C ASP A 76 -25.24 -1.34 -8.18
N TYR A 77 -24.20 -0.55 -7.89
CA TYR A 77 -22.84 -1.00 -7.58
C TYR A 77 -22.36 -0.39 -6.27
N VAL A 78 -21.40 -1.05 -5.64
CA VAL A 78 -20.63 -0.48 -4.55
C VAL A 78 -19.17 -0.34 -4.96
N TYR A 79 -18.52 0.66 -4.39
CA TYR A 79 -17.13 0.98 -4.66
C TYR A 79 -16.29 0.78 -3.40
N PHE A 80 -15.13 0.16 -3.59
CA PHE A 80 -14.08 0.03 -2.60
C PHE A 80 -12.82 0.69 -3.14
N VAL A 81 -12.08 1.36 -2.26
CA VAL A 81 -10.74 1.84 -2.57
C VAL A 81 -9.75 0.85 -1.99
N GLN A 82 -8.86 0.35 -2.84
CA GLN A 82 -7.81 -0.59 -2.47
C GLN A 82 -6.44 0.01 -2.80
N LYS A 83 -5.61 0.19 -1.79
CA LYS A 83 -4.24 0.65 -1.89
C LYS A 83 -3.28 -0.52 -1.73
N ASN A 84 -2.46 -0.75 -2.74
CA ASN A 84 -1.38 -1.71 -2.73
C ASN A 84 -0.06 -0.97 -2.57
N SER A 85 0.77 -1.40 -1.63
CA SER A 85 2.13 -0.92 -1.43
C SER A 85 3.08 -2.11 -1.57
N LEU A 86 3.60 -2.29 -2.78
CA LEU A 86 4.59 -3.32 -3.11
C LEU A 86 5.98 -2.77 -2.84
N ASN A 87 6.75 -3.48 -2.01
CA ASN A 87 8.15 -3.22 -1.78
C ASN A 87 8.96 -4.44 -2.25
N SER A 88 9.55 -4.32 -3.43
CA SER A 88 10.32 -5.39 -4.08
C SER A 88 11.67 -5.64 -3.42
N ARG A 89 12.20 -4.64 -2.70
CA ARG A 89 13.45 -4.75 -1.94
C ARG A 89 13.25 -5.61 -0.69
N ASP A 90 12.21 -5.31 0.08
CA ASP A 90 11.90 -6.04 1.31
C ASP A 90 11.01 -7.27 1.05
N ARG A 91 10.58 -7.46 -0.21
CA ARG A 91 9.72 -8.55 -0.67
C ARG A 91 8.43 -8.62 0.15
N THR A 92 7.76 -7.48 0.25
CA THR A 92 6.47 -7.33 0.93
C THR A 92 5.43 -6.67 0.04
N LEU A 93 4.17 -7.09 0.18
CA LEU A 93 3.03 -6.40 -0.41
C LEU A 93 2.00 -6.16 0.70
N HIS A 94 1.79 -4.89 1.02
CA HIS A 94 0.74 -4.44 1.92
C HIS A 94 -0.48 -3.98 1.12
N ILE A 95 -1.65 -4.45 1.51
CA ILE A 95 -2.91 -4.10 0.86
C ILE A 95 -3.85 -3.56 1.91
N GLU A 96 -4.34 -2.34 1.70
CA GLU A 96 -5.34 -1.70 2.53
C GLU A 96 -6.59 -1.46 1.68
N ALA A 97 -7.74 -1.95 2.11
CA ALA A 97 -9.00 -1.71 1.41
C ALA A 97 -10.04 -1.12 2.34
N HIS A 98 -10.86 -0.21 1.81
CA HIS A 98 -12.00 0.34 2.52
C HIS A 98 -13.17 0.63 1.57
N ASN A 99 -14.39 0.61 2.09
CA ASN A 99 -15.56 0.95 1.27
C ASN A 99 -15.67 2.47 1.09
N GLU A 100 -15.87 2.90 -0.14
CA GLU A 100 -16.21 4.29 -0.46
C GLU A 100 -17.73 4.47 -0.41
N THR A 101 -18.46 3.54 -1.04
CA THR A 101 -19.93 3.56 -1.02
C THR A 101 -20.43 3.22 0.37
N PHE A 102 -21.37 4.03 0.88
CA PHE A 102 -21.93 3.92 2.22
C PHE A 102 -20.93 4.08 3.38
N SER A 103 -19.76 4.67 3.18
CA SER A 103 -18.73 4.90 4.22
C SER A 103 -19.24 5.62 5.47
N ASN A 104 -20.28 6.46 5.34
CA ASN A 104 -20.91 7.15 6.47
C ASN A 104 -21.84 6.26 7.32
N ARG A 105 -22.17 5.05 6.84
CA ARG A 105 -23.21 4.15 7.38
C ARG A 105 -22.68 2.78 7.75
N VAL A 106 -21.78 2.27 6.90
CA VAL A 106 -21.08 1.00 7.06
C VAL A 106 -19.60 1.31 6.84
N ILE A 107 -18.76 0.89 7.77
CA ILE A 107 -17.32 1.04 7.71
C ILE A 107 -16.73 -0.35 7.58
N ILE A 108 -16.04 -0.59 6.47
CA ILE A 108 -15.30 -1.81 6.20
C ILE A 108 -13.84 -1.40 6.02
N HIS A 109 -12.96 -2.05 6.77
CA HIS A 109 -11.53 -1.97 6.55
C HIS A 109 -10.96 -3.37 6.42
N GLU A 110 -10.13 -3.61 5.42
CA GLU A 110 -9.39 -4.84 5.24
C GLU A 110 -7.90 -4.50 5.12
N HIS A 111 -7.07 -5.30 5.78
CA HIS A 111 -5.63 -5.26 5.65
C HIS A 111 -5.14 -6.65 5.27
N CYS A 112 -4.37 -6.75 4.20
CA CYS A 112 -3.69 -7.98 3.81
C CYS A 112 -2.20 -7.74 3.67
N CYS A 113 -1.42 -8.79 3.92
CA CYS A 113 0.02 -8.75 3.80
C CYS A 113 0.51 -10.03 3.11
N TYR A 114 1.33 -9.87 2.07
CA TYR A 114 2.18 -10.94 1.56
C TYR A 114 3.62 -10.67 1.97
N THR A 115 4.29 -11.68 2.49
CA THR A 115 5.69 -11.61 2.92
C THR A 115 6.42 -12.91 2.56
N VAL A 116 7.74 -12.86 2.53
CA VAL A 116 8.55 -14.07 2.40
C VAL A 116 8.42 -14.93 3.66
N HIS A 117 8.35 -16.25 3.51
CA HIS A 117 8.28 -17.16 4.65
C HIS A 117 9.59 -17.11 5.47
N PRO A 118 9.54 -16.97 6.81
CA PRO A 118 10.72 -16.73 7.63
C PRO A 118 11.74 -17.87 7.62
N GLU A 119 11.29 -19.11 7.35
CA GLU A 119 12.15 -20.29 7.30
C GLU A 119 12.50 -20.74 5.87
N ASN A 120 11.87 -20.15 4.84
CA ASN A 120 12.09 -20.57 3.45
C ASN A 120 11.86 -19.41 2.48
N GLU A 121 12.94 -18.91 1.87
CA GLU A 121 12.88 -17.73 0.98
C GLU A 121 12.11 -17.95 -0.33
N ASP A 122 11.84 -19.20 -0.69
CA ASP A 122 11.10 -19.59 -1.90
C ASP A 122 9.61 -19.78 -1.63
N TRP A 123 9.15 -19.54 -0.40
CA TRP A 123 7.73 -19.58 -0.02
C TRP A 123 7.23 -18.19 0.37
N THR A 124 5.92 -18.01 0.24
CA THR A 124 5.24 -16.74 0.53
C THR A 124 4.17 -16.95 1.58
N CYS A 125 4.23 -16.17 2.65
CA CYS A 125 3.18 -16.05 3.66
C CYS A 125 2.12 -15.06 3.21
N PHE A 126 0.87 -15.33 3.59
CA PHE A 126 -0.25 -14.43 3.41
C PHE A 126 -1.08 -14.34 4.69
N GLU A 127 -1.31 -13.11 5.13
CA GLU A 127 -2.10 -12.78 6.30
C GLU A 127 -3.17 -11.77 5.92
N GLN A 128 -4.36 -11.89 6.54
CA GLN A 128 -5.42 -10.92 6.32
C GLN A 128 -6.21 -10.67 7.59
N SER A 129 -6.65 -9.42 7.73
CA SER A 129 -7.52 -8.95 8.79
C SER A 129 -8.59 -8.05 8.20
N ALA A 130 -9.77 -8.04 8.82
CA ALA A 130 -10.80 -7.08 8.45
C ALA A 130 -11.61 -6.64 9.67
N SER A 131 -12.21 -5.46 9.55
CA SER A 131 -13.22 -4.96 10.47
C SER A 131 -14.45 -4.49 9.71
N LEU A 132 -15.61 -4.70 10.30
CA LEU A 132 -16.92 -4.28 9.82
C LEU A 132 -17.63 -3.56 10.98
N ASP A 133 -17.97 -2.30 10.79
CA ASP A 133 -18.82 -1.54 11.71
C ASP A 133 -20.04 -0.97 10.99
N ILE A 134 -21.22 -1.38 11.44
CA ILE A 134 -22.49 -0.86 10.95
C ILE A 134 -22.96 0.20 11.93
N LYS A 135 -22.94 1.47 11.50
CA LYS A 135 -23.46 2.62 12.25
C LYS A 135 -24.98 2.67 12.18
N SER A 136 -25.52 2.67 10.96
CA SER A 136 -26.96 2.62 10.68
C SER A 136 -27.19 2.35 9.19
N PHE A 137 -28.17 1.51 8.86
CA PHE A 137 -28.53 1.19 7.49
C PHE A 137 -30.04 1.02 7.31
N PHE A 138 -30.81 2.09 7.58
CA PHE A 138 -32.24 2.14 7.32
C PHE A 138 -33.09 1.01 7.94
N GLY A 139 -32.65 0.40 9.06
CA GLY A 139 -33.36 -0.74 9.67
C GLY A 139 -33.04 -2.09 9.04
N PHE A 140 -32.06 -2.16 8.11
CA PHE A 140 -31.59 -3.38 7.46
C PHE A 140 -30.21 -3.83 7.95
N GLU A 141 -29.78 -3.39 9.14
CA GLU A 141 -28.44 -3.62 9.66
C GLU A 141 -28.07 -5.12 9.65
N SER A 142 -28.96 -5.98 10.15
CA SER A 142 -28.76 -7.44 10.18
C SER A 142 -28.66 -8.08 8.79
N THR A 143 -29.34 -7.50 7.79
CA THR A 143 -29.29 -7.99 6.41
C THR A 143 -27.97 -7.60 5.76
N VAL A 144 -27.55 -6.34 5.92
CA VAL A 144 -26.24 -5.86 5.45
C VAL A 144 -25.11 -6.64 6.08
N GLU A 145 -25.19 -6.87 7.39
CA GLU A 145 -24.23 -7.68 8.13
C GLU A 145 -24.12 -9.08 7.54
N LYS A 146 -25.25 -9.77 7.35
CA LYS A 146 -25.28 -11.11 6.76
C LYS A 146 -24.68 -11.13 5.34
N ILE A 147 -24.98 -10.12 4.52
CA ILE A 147 -24.43 -10.01 3.15
C ILE A 147 -22.91 -9.79 3.22
N ALA A 148 -22.44 -8.83 4.01
CA ALA A 148 -21.02 -8.52 4.16
C ALA A 148 -20.24 -9.75 4.66
N MET A 149 -20.73 -10.42 5.71
CA MET A 149 -20.09 -11.61 6.27
C MET A 149 -20.09 -12.79 5.29
N LYS A 150 -21.18 -12.99 4.52
CA LYS A 150 -21.25 -14.03 3.49
C LYS A 150 -20.22 -13.79 2.40
N HIS A 151 -20.14 -12.56 1.87
CA HIS A 151 -19.17 -12.22 0.81
C HIS A 151 -17.74 -12.31 1.31
N TYR A 152 -17.47 -11.77 2.49
CA TYR A 152 -16.14 -11.82 3.08
C TYR A 152 -15.68 -13.27 3.28
N THR A 153 -16.51 -14.12 3.91
CA THR A 153 -16.18 -15.55 4.08
C THR A 153 -15.96 -16.28 2.76
N SER A 154 -16.76 -15.96 1.73
CA SER A 154 -16.59 -16.53 0.39
C SER A 154 -15.29 -16.06 -0.27
N ASN A 155 -14.96 -14.78 -0.17
CA ASN A 155 -13.76 -14.19 -0.78
C ASN A 155 -12.49 -14.79 -0.20
N ILE A 156 -12.48 -15.07 1.10
CA ILE A 156 -11.37 -15.70 1.79
C ILE A 156 -11.06 -17.10 1.23
N LYS A 157 -12.10 -17.90 0.99
CA LYS A 157 -11.92 -19.26 0.44
C LYS A 157 -11.41 -19.19 -1.00
N LYS A 158 -12.02 -18.31 -1.80
CA LYS A 158 -11.65 -18.13 -3.21
C LYS A 158 -10.28 -17.50 -3.42
N GLY A 159 -9.78 -16.69 -2.48
CA GLY A 159 -8.50 -15.99 -2.62
C GLY A 159 -7.35 -16.93 -2.96
N LYS A 160 -7.27 -18.08 -2.28
CA LYS A 160 -6.29 -19.13 -2.57
C LYS A 160 -6.45 -19.71 -3.97
N GLU A 161 -7.67 -20.09 -4.33
CA GLU A 161 -7.99 -20.71 -5.62
C GLU A 161 -7.67 -19.77 -6.79
N ILE A 162 -7.87 -18.46 -6.60
CA ILE A 162 -7.58 -17.44 -7.61
C ILE A 162 -6.07 -17.31 -7.85
N ILE A 163 -5.27 -17.24 -6.79
CA ILE A 163 -3.81 -17.19 -6.91
C ILE A 163 -3.30 -18.47 -7.59
N GLU A 164 -3.76 -19.65 -7.14
CA GLU A 164 -3.37 -20.93 -7.76
C GLU A 164 -3.78 -21.03 -9.24
N TYR A 165 -4.94 -20.48 -9.61
CA TYR A 165 -5.35 -20.39 -11.00
C TYR A 165 -4.37 -19.55 -11.83
N TYR A 166 -4.03 -18.35 -11.39
CA TYR A 166 -3.13 -17.48 -12.15
C TYR A 166 -1.67 -17.97 -12.13
N LEU A 167 -1.25 -18.71 -11.11
CA LEU A 167 0.04 -19.41 -11.14
C LEU A 167 0.08 -20.47 -12.26
N ARG A 168 -0.99 -21.26 -12.44
CA ARG A 168 -1.08 -22.22 -13.56
C ARG A 168 -1.10 -21.51 -14.92
N GLN A 169 -1.82 -20.40 -15.04
CA GLN A 169 -1.81 -19.60 -16.28
C GLN A 169 -0.42 -19.05 -16.59
N LEU A 170 0.31 -18.54 -15.59
CA LEU A 170 1.69 -18.10 -15.76
C LEU A 170 2.58 -19.25 -16.26
N GLU A 171 2.44 -20.44 -15.68
CA GLU A 171 3.18 -21.63 -16.09
C GLU A 171 2.86 -22.05 -17.54
N GLU A 172 1.58 -22.05 -17.94
CA GLU A 172 1.14 -22.33 -19.32
C GLU A 172 1.70 -21.32 -20.33
N GLU A 173 1.91 -20.07 -19.91
CA GLU A 173 2.56 -19.01 -20.70
C GLU A 173 4.10 -19.09 -20.68
N GLY A 174 4.68 -20.05 -19.94
CA GLY A 174 6.12 -20.23 -19.81
C GLY A 174 6.78 -19.34 -18.75
N ILE A 175 6.00 -18.60 -17.95
CA ILE A 175 6.48 -17.76 -16.85
C ILE A 175 6.55 -18.60 -15.58
N THR A 176 7.67 -19.29 -15.40
CA THR A 176 7.95 -20.11 -14.21
C THR A 176 8.88 -19.42 -13.21
N PHE A 177 9.51 -18.32 -13.62
CA PHE A 177 10.45 -17.55 -12.81
C PHE A 177 10.26 -16.05 -13.05
N VAL A 178 10.27 -15.29 -11.96
CA VAL A 178 10.28 -13.82 -11.98
C VAL A 178 11.52 -13.37 -11.18
N PRO A 179 12.42 -12.56 -11.77
CA PRO A 179 13.65 -12.16 -11.09
C PRO A 179 13.35 -11.28 -9.87
N ARG A 180 14.16 -11.46 -8.82
CA ARG A 180 14.15 -10.57 -7.65
C ARG A 180 14.64 -9.18 -8.07
N TRP A 181 14.13 -8.15 -7.41
CA TRP A 181 14.62 -6.78 -7.61
C TRP A 181 16.09 -6.67 -7.20
N THR A 182 16.85 -5.89 -7.97
CA THR A 182 18.24 -5.54 -7.67
C THR A 182 18.41 -4.03 -7.77
N PRO A 183 19.20 -3.41 -6.89
CA PRO A 183 19.46 -1.98 -6.95
C PRO A 183 20.06 -1.59 -8.31
N PRO A 184 19.64 -0.46 -8.90
CA PRO A 184 20.29 0.08 -10.08
C PRO A 184 21.79 0.28 -9.83
N PRO A 185 22.66 0.09 -10.85
CA PRO A 185 24.08 0.38 -10.73
C PRO A 185 24.26 1.84 -10.29
N VAL A 186 24.94 2.05 -9.16
CA VAL A 186 25.34 3.39 -8.74
C VAL A 186 26.32 3.90 -9.81
N GLY A 187 25.90 4.89 -10.61
CA GLY A 187 26.81 5.58 -11.52
C GLY A 187 28.01 6.14 -10.74
N PRO A 188 29.17 6.38 -11.37
CA PRO A 188 30.31 6.95 -10.66
C PRO A 188 29.88 8.27 -10.03
N SER A 189 29.80 8.27 -8.70
CA SER A 189 29.65 9.50 -7.92
C SER A 189 30.77 10.42 -8.35
N GLU A 190 30.43 11.58 -8.92
CA GLU A 190 31.37 12.68 -9.00
C GLU A 190 31.73 13.03 -7.57
N THR A 191 32.83 12.45 -7.09
CA THR A 191 33.54 12.91 -5.90
C THR A 191 33.96 14.33 -6.20
N CYS A 192 33.15 15.28 -5.72
CA CYS A 192 33.55 16.67 -5.65
C CYS A 192 34.75 16.74 -4.71
N SER A 193 35.95 16.67 -5.31
CA SER A 193 37.22 16.80 -4.63
C SER A 193 37.40 18.24 -4.17
N SER A 194 36.85 18.59 -3.00
CA SER A 194 37.30 19.78 -2.29
C SER A 194 38.61 19.47 -1.60
N SER A 195 39.68 19.85 -2.29
CA SER A 195 41.06 19.88 -1.82
C SER A 195 41.18 20.58 -0.47
N LYS A 196 42.00 19.96 0.39
CA LYS A 196 42.47 20.41 1.71
C LYS A 196 42.86 21.90 1.72
N ASN A 197 42.55 22.58 2.82
CA ASN A 197 43.59 23.27 3.58
C ASN A 197 43.23 23.28 5.07
N GLN A 198 44.02 22.52 5.82
CA GLN A 198 44.06 22.46 7.26
C GLN A 198 45.19 23.41 7.69
N VAL A 199 44.90 24.43 8.50
CA VAL A 199 45.94 25.21 9.19
C VAL A 199 45.62 25.22 10.68
N THR A 200 46.54 24.65 11.45
CA THR A 200 46.56 24.56 12.91
C THR A 200 47.24 25.78 13.54
N SER A 201 46.58 26.35 14.56
CA SER A 201 47.03 27.03 15.79
C SER A 201 48.50 27.50 15.96
N ALA A 202 48.71 28.79 16.33
CA ALA A 202 49.09 29.22 17.71
C ALA A 202 49.76 30.63 17.80
N ALA A 203 49.37 31.39 18.84
CA ALA A 203 50.10 32.36 19.67
C ALA A 203 50.45 33.82 19.20
N VAL A 204 49.76 34.77 19.86
CA VAL A 204 50.21 35.97 20.63
C VAL A 204 51.30 36.90 20.08
N LEU A 205 50.99 38.22 19.99
CA LEU A 205 51.69 39.35 20.66
C LEU A 205 51.02 40.70 20.34
N VAL A 206 50.82 41.53 21.38
CA VAL A 206 50.39 42.95 21.39
C VAL A 206 51.68 43.81 21.54
N PRO A 207 51.79 45.07 21.06
CA PRO A 207 51.31 46.25 21.80
C PRO A 207 50.82 47.48 20.98
N ASP A 208 49.79 48.13 21.53
CA ASP A 208 49.69 49.55 21.94
C ASP A 208 50.06 50.71 20.98
N ALA A 209 49.12 51.64 20.76
CA ALA A 209 49.32 53.09 20.91
C ALA A 209 48.05 53.91 20.53
N ALA A 210 47.71 54.84 21.41
CA ALA A 210 46.61 55.81 21.35
C ALA A 210 46.81 56.94 20.31
N ALA A 211 45.69 57.51 19.82
CA ALA A 211 45.36 58.96 19.81
C ALA A 211 44.18 59.25 18.84
N VAL A 212 43.00 59.71 19.31
CA VAL A 212 42.51 61.11 19.52
C VAL A 212 41.75 61.70 18.31
N MET A 213 40.54 62.22 18.61
CA MET A 213 39.66 63.19 17.90
C MET A 213 39.01 62.74 16.59
N GLU A 214 37.76 63.05 16.23
CA GLU A 214 36.70 64.01 16.58
C GLU A 214 35.38 63.31 16.11
N GLY A 215 34.14 63.55 16.52
CA GLY A 215 33.45 64.70 17.08
C GLY A 215 31.99 64.62 16.62
N LEU A 216 31.08 64.81 17.59
CA LEU A 216 29.75 65.45 17.48
C LEU A 216 28.48 64.68 17.01
N SER A 217 27.50 64.78 17.93
CA SER A 217 26.04 64.98 17.78
C SER A 217 25.17 63.80 17.33
N GLY A 218 24.09 63.42 18.02
CA GLY A 218 23.41 63.98 19.18
C GLY A 218 22.27 63.07 19.67
N GLU A 219 21.83 63.33 20.90
CA GLU A 219 20.50 63.16 21.52
C GLU A 219 19.33 62.73 20.59
N ASN A 220 18.29 61.99 20.99
CA ASN A 220 17.69 61.78 22.31
C ASN A 220 16.65 60.64 22.27
N LEU A 221 16.47 60.01 23.43
CA LEU A 221 15.23 59.57 24.08
C LEU A 221 14.22 58.60 23.41
N SER A 222 13.97 57.56 24.24
CA SER A 222 12.75 56.76 24.43
C SER A 222 12.61 55.46 23.65
#